data_AF-A0A7S1FJQ1-F1
#
_entry.id   AF-A0A7S1FJQ1-F1
#
_cell.length_a   1.000
_cell.length_b   1.000
_cell.length_c   1.000
_cell.angle_alpha   90.00
_cell.angle_beta   90.00
_cell.angle_gamma   90.00
#
_symmetry.space_group_name_H-M   'P 1'
#
loop_
_entity.id
_entity.type
_entity.pdbx_description
1 polymer ?
#
loop_
_entity_poly.entity_id
_entity_poly.type
_entity_poly.pdbx_seq_one_letter_code
_entity_poly.pdbx_strand_id
1 'polypeptide(L)'
;VAVLQDTCDASAAVVPCIGAACVIHEATFGEAMEAEAISKGHSTSTMAARFAAACGARRLVLTHFSARYGRMSEEAPDPAELLGEEARRSFNSPVVVAQDFMVL
;
A
#
# COMPACT_ATOMS: atom_id res chain seq x y z
N VAL A 1 -6.15 -12.55 7.43
CA VAL A 1 -5.21 -11.64 6.76
C VAL A 1 -5.59 -11.65 5.29
N ALA A 2 -5.62 -10.49 4.64
CA ALA A 2 -5.82 -10.38 3.20
C ALA A 2 -4.49 -10.00 2.56
N VAL A 3 -4.05 -10.76 1.55
CA VAL A 3 -2.81 -10.50 0.81
C VAL A 3 -3.21 -10.29 -0.64
N LEU A 4 -3.00 -9.07 -1.13
CA LEU A 4 -3.30 -8.71 -2.50
C LEU A 4 -2.05 -8.91 -3.35
N GLN A 5 -2.28 -9.17 -4.63
CA GLN A 5 -1.24 -9.18 -5.66
C GLN A 5 -1.32 -7.86 -6.44
N ASP A 6 -0.50 -7.74 -7.47
CA ASP A 6 -0.52 -6.61 -8.39
C ASP A 6 -1.93 -6.40 -8.95
N THR A 7 -2.44 -5.18 -8.78
CA THR A 7 -3.76 -4.79 -9.29
C THR A 7 -3.88 -3.27 -9.34
N CYS A 8 -4.59 -2.75 -10.33
CA CYS A 8 -5.06 -1.36 -10.36
C CYS A 8 -6.53 -1.21 -9.94
N ASP A 9 -7.23 -2.31 -9.68
CA ASP A 9 -8.60 -2.31 -9.17
C ASP A 9 -8.83 -3.53 -8.27
N ALA A 10 -8.82 -3.29 -6.95
CA ALA A 10 -9.08 -4.30 -5.94
C ALA A 10 -10.56 -4.36 -5.52
N SER A 11 -11.47 -3.61 -6.16
CA SER A 11 -12.86 -3.47 -5.71
C SER A 11 -13.59 -4.81 -5.57
N ALA A 12 -13.37 -5.76 -6.48
CA ALA A 12 -13.95 -7.10 -6.43
C ALA A 12 -13.53 -7.92 -5.20
N ALA A 13 -12.37 -7.58 -4.59
CA ALA A 13 -11.83 -8.26 -3.42
C ALA A 13 -12.32 -7.68 -2.09
N VAL A 14 -13.09 -6.57 -2.09
CA VAL A 14 -13.53 -5.92 -0.84
C VAL A 14 -14.39 -6.85 0.01
N VAL A 15 -15.43 -7.47 -0.57
CA VAL A 15 -16.38 -8.34 0.16
C VAL A 15 -15.68 -9.49 0.91
N PRO A 16 -14.81 -10.31 0.28
CA PRO A 16 -14.10 -11.36 1.00
C PRO A 16 -13.08 -10.85 2.02
N CYS A 17 -12.69 -9.57 1.97
CA CYS A 17 -11.70 -8.97 2.87
C CYS A 17 -12.31 -8.19 4.04
N ILE A 18 -13.63 -8.11 4.17
CA ILE A 18 -14.30 -7.39 5.26
C ILE A 18 -13.82 -7.89 6.63
N GLY A 19 -13.47 -6.96 7.52
CA GLY A 19 -13.00 -7.22 8.88
C GLY A 19 -11.59 -7.79 8.97
N ALA A 20 -10.81 -7.75 7.89
CA ALA A 20 -9.45 -8.29 7.87
C ALA A 20 -8.59 -7.69 8.99
N ALA A 21 -7.95 -8.57 9.76
CA ALA A 21 -6.99 -8.16 10.79
C ALA A 21 -5.83 -7.34 10.22
N CYS A 22 -5.43 -7.63 8.99
CA CYS A 22 -4.33 -7.02 8.27
C CYS A 22 -4.63 -7.17 6.77
N VAL A 23 -4.48 -6.07 6.03
CA VAL A 23 -4.43 -6.03 4.57
C VAL A 23 -2.98 -5.76 4.17
N ILE A 24 -2.39 -6.67 3.40
CA ILE A 24 -1.11 -6.46 2.71
C ILE A 24 -1.45 -6.11 1.27
N HIS A 25 -1.10 -4.91 0.82
CA HIS A 25 -1.46 -4.40 -0.50
C HIS A 25 -0.24 -3.80 -1.19
N GLU A 26 -0.15 -3.99 -2.50
CA GLU A 26 0.84 -3.29 -3.30
C GLU A 26 0.61 -1.77 -3.28
N ALA A 27 1.70 -1.01 -3.31
CA ALA A 27 1.68 0.43 -3.49
C ALA A 27 2.86 0.83 -4.37
N THR A 28 2.83 0.40 -5.63
CA THR A 28 3.96 0.61 -6.55
C THR A 28 4.22 2.11 -6.81
N PHE A 29 3.18 2.94 -6.75
CA PHE A 29 3.24 4.37 -7.03
C PHE A 29 2.67 5.25 -5.90
N GLY A 30 3.07 6.51 -5.87
CA GLY A 30 2.44 7.54 -5.04
C GLY A 30 1.17 8.12 -5.67
N GLU A 31 0.40 8.87 -4.89
CA GLU A 31 -0.90 9.43 -5.29
C GLU A 31 -0.83 10.24 -6.59
N ALA A 32 0.20 11.07 -6.76
CA ALA A 32 0.37 11.92 -7.94
C ALA A 32 0.56 11.15 -9.27
N MET A 33 0.77 9.83 -9.19
CA MET A 33 1.06 8.94 -10.31
C MET A 33 -0.08 7.96 -10.59
N GLU A 34 -1.31 8.23 -10.14
CA GLU A 34 -2.48 7.36 -10.31
C GLU A 34 -2.70 6.90 -11.76
N ALA A 35 -2.61 7.82 -12.73
CA ALA A 35 -2.75 7.47 -14.14
C ALA A 35 -1.66 6.50 -14.63
N GLU A 36 -0.41 6.69 -14.18
CA GLU A 36 0.70 5.77 -14.50
C GLU A 36 0.45 4.41 -13.85
N ALA A 37 0.04 4.38 -12.58
CA ALA A 37 -0.28 3.17 -11.84
C ALA A 37 -1.34 2.33 -12.57
N ILE A 38 -2.49 2.94 -12.89
CA ILE A 38 -3.58 2.29 -13.63
C ILE A 38 -3.10 1.77 -14.99
N SER A 39 -2.37 2.60 -15.74
CA SER A 39 -1.87 2.21 -17.07
C SER A 39 -0.94 0.99 -17.03
N LYS A 40 -0.23 0.79 -15.91
CA LYS A 40 0.69 -0.33 -15.68
C LYS A 40 0.07 -1.49 -14.90
N GLY A 41 -1.22 -1.41 -14.56
CA GLY A 41 -1.90 -2.46 -13.80
C GLY A 41 -1.56 -2.47 -12.30
N HIS A 42 -1.09 -1.35 -11.76
CA HIS A 42 -0.69 -1.20 -10.37
C HIS A 42 -1.56 -0.20 -9.59
N SER A 43 -1.38 -0.19 -8.27
CA SER A 43 -2.05 0.71 -7.34
C SER A 43 -1.14 1.84 -6.85
N THR A 44 -1.78 2.91 -6.41
CA THR A 44 -1.14 3.92 -5.56
C THR A 44 -1.27 3.57 -4.08
N SER A 45 -0.41 4.15 -3.25
CA SER A 45 -0.54 4.20 -1.79
C SER A 45 -1.97 4.58 -1.32
N THR A 46 -2.56 5.59 -1.95
CA THR A 46 -3.92 6.07 -1.64
C THR A 46 -5.00 5.07 -2.06
N MET A 47 -4.84 4.37 -3.19
CA MET A 47 -5.76 3.29 -3.61
C MET A 47 -5.74 2.13 -2.60
N ALA A 48 -4.54 1.70 -2.19
CA ALA A 48 -4.36 0.67 -1.16
C ALA A 48 -5.01 1.06 0.17
N ALA A 49 -4.84 2.32 0.60
CA ALA A 49 -5.46 2.88 1.81
C ALA A 49 -6.99 2.87 1.75
N ARG A 50 -7.56 3.30 0.62
CA ARG A 50 -9.02 3.27 0.41
C ARG A 50 -9.56 1.85 0.41
N PHE A 51 -8.86 0.90 -0.20
CA PHE A 51 -9.24 -0.52 -0.16
C PHE A 51 -9.24 -1.06 1.28
N ALA A 52 -8.19 -0.80 2.06
CA ALA A 52 -8.13 -1.23 3.46
C ALA A 52 -9.23 -0.59 4.32
N ALA A 53 -9.54 0.69 4.09
CA ALA A 53 -10.66 1.39 4.73
C ALA A 53 -12.01 0.74 4.37
N ALA A 54 -12.24 0.45 3.09
CA ALA A 54 -13.46 -0.22 2.63
C ALA A 54 -13.62 -1.63 3.21
N CYS A 55 -12.52 -2.34 3.44
CA CYS A 55 -12.52 -3.63 4.12
C CYS A 55 -12.75 -3.51 5.64
N GLY A 56 -12.71 -2.31 6.24
CA GLY A 56 -12.72 -2.16 7.69
C GLY A 56 -11.53 -2.86 8.35
N ALA A 57 -10.37 -2.84 7.68
CA ALA A 57 -9.19 -3.55 8.15
C ALA A 57 -8.58 -2.89 9.41
N ARG A 58 -7.99 -3.69 10.30
CA ARG A 58 -7.34 -3.15 11.52
C ARG A 58 -5.95 -2.56 11.27
N ARG A 59 -5.27 -2.95 10.19
CA ARG A 59 -4.00 -2.39 9.74
C ARG A 59 -3.80 -2.59 8.24
N LEU A 60 -3.00 -1.71 7.66
CA LEU A 60 -2.54 -1.78 6.28
C LEU A 60 -1.01 -1.96 6.27
N VAL A 61 -0.54 -2.86 5.43
CA VAL A 61 0.89 -3.03 5.12
C VAL A 61 1.06 -2.75 3.64
N LEU A 62 1.85 -1.73 3.32
CA LEU A 62 2.23 -1.39 1.95
C LEU A 62 3.45 -2.21 1.55
N THR A 63 3.47 -2.72 0.31
CA THR A 63 4.60 -3.48 -0.25
C THR A 63 4.70 -3.25 -1.77
N HIS A 64 5.62 -3.95 -2.44
CA HIS A 64 5.79 -3.95 -3.90
C HIS A 64 6.00 -2.53 -4.47
N PHE A 65 6.98 -1.83 -3.91
CA PHE A 65 7.31 -0.46 -4.30
C PHE A 65 8.06 -0.42 -5.62
N SER A 66 7.82 0.63 -6.42
CA SER A 66 8.68 0.91 -7.57
C SER A 66 10.11 1.20 -7.10
N ALA A 67 11.10 0.72 -7.87
CA ALA A 67 12.52 0.99 -7.62
C ALA A 67 12.87 2.49 -7.54
N ARG A 68 11.98 3.39 -8.02
CA ARG A 68 12.12 4.84 -7.83
C ARG A 68 12.10 5.27 -6.36
N TYR A 69 11.51 4.46 -5.49
CA TYR A 69 11.51 4.65 -4.04
C TYR A 69 12.62 3.85 -3.34
N GLY A 70 13.58 3.33 -4.09
CA GLY A 70 14.73 2.62 -3.54
C GLY A 70 15.61 3.53 -2.68
N ARG A 71 16.10 2.99 -1.56
CA ARG A 71 16.98 3.71 -0.65
C ARG A 71 18.27 4.10 -1.37
N MET A 72 18.72 5.34 -1.15
CA MET A 72 19.96 5.85 -1.73
C MET A 72 21.21 5.39 -0.95
N SER A 73 21.08 5.18 0.36
CA SER A 73 22.08 4.58 1.24
C SER A 73 21.42 4.03 2.50
N GLU A 74 22.17 3.29 3.33
CA GLU A 74 21.68 2.72 4.57
C GLU A 74 21.36 3.77 5.65
N GLU A 75 21.95 4.96 5.55
CA GLU A 75 21.75 6.07 6.48
C GLU A 75 20.66 7.04 6.00
N ALA A 76 20.28 6.98 4.73
CA ALA A 76 19.25 7.82 4.18
C ALA A 76 17.85 7.37 4.65
N PRO A 77 16.91 8.32 4.88
CA PRO A 77 15.50 7.99 5.08
C PRO A 77 14.99 7.12 3.94
N ASP A 78 14.12 6.17 4.26
CA ASP A 78 13.49 5.31 3.27
C ASP A 78 12.49 6.13 2.43
N PRO A 79 12.72 6.32 1.12
CA PRO A 79 11.79 7.09 0.29
C PRO A 79 10.39 6.47 0.23
N ALA A 80 10.24 5.17 0.50
CA ALA A 80 8.94 4.51 0.56
C ALA A 80 8.08 5.01 1.74
N GLU A 81 8.65 5.66 2.77
CA GLU A 81 7.85 6.28 3.84
C GLU A 81 6.93 7.40 3.33
N LEU A 82 7.27 8.06 2.23
CA LEU A 82 6.37 9.03 1.58
C LEU A 82 5.03 8.39 1.18
N LEU A 83 5.07 7.13 0.71
CA LEU A 83 3.87 6.35 0.39
C LEU A 83 3.06 6.03 1.65
N GLY A 84 3.77 5.73 2.75
CA GLY A 84 3.15 5.54 4.06
C GLY A 84 2.43 6.80 4.56
N GLU A 85 3.04 7.97 4.41
CA GLU A 85 2.42 9.26 4.75
C GLU A 85 1.17 9.54 3.92
N GLU A 86 1.20 9.29 2.61
CA GLU A 86 0.04 9.43 1.72
C GLU A 86 -1.10 8.50 2.16
N ALA A 87 -0.80 7.21 2.39
CA ALA A 87 -1.79 6.22 2.80
C ALA A 87 -2.45 6.58 4.15
N ARG A 88 -1.68 7.09 5.11
CA ARG A 88 -2.18 7.52 6.44
C ARG A 88 -3.20 8.65 6.35
N ARG A 89 -3.20 9.46 5.28
CA ARG A 89 -4.24 10.50 5.05
C ARG A 89 -5.61 9.90 4.71
N SER A 90 -5.64 8.69 4.17
CA SER A 90 -6.86 8.01 3.71
C SER A 90 -7.25 6.78 4.54
N PHE A 91 -6.46 6.41 5.55
CA PHE A 91 -6.70 5.26 6.41
C PHE A 91 -6.42 5.57 7.87
N ASN A 92 -7.47 5.57 8.70
CA ASN A 92 -7.43 5.98 10.12
C ASN A 92 -6.94 4.87 11.08
N SER A 93 -6.21 3.90 10.56
CA SER A 93 -5.67 2.76 11.32
C SER A 93 -4.19 2.58 10.98
N PRO A 94 -3.42 1.80 11.76
CA PRO A 94 -1.98 1.66 11.54
C PRO A 94 -1.61 1.29 10.10
N VAL A 95 -0.73 2.10 9.51
CA VAL A 95 -0.08 1.85 8.22
C VAL A 95 1.38 1.53 8.47
N VAL A 96 1.84 0.41 7.91
CA VAL A 96 3.24 -0.01 7.92
C VAL A 96 3.77 -0.08 6.50
N VAL A 97 4.94 0.51 6.29
CA VAL A 97 5.71 0.36 5.06
C VAL A 97 6.61 -0.85 5.24
N ALA A 98 6.39 -1.91 4.45
CA ALA A 98 7.19 -3.14 4.58
C ALA A 98 8.64 -2.89 4.17
N GLN A 99 9.55 -3.65 4.75
CA GLN A 99 10.96 -3.69 4.35
C GLN A 99 11.40 -5.14 4.22
N ASP A 100 12.44 -5.37 3.43
CA ASP A 100 13.05 -6.69 3.31
C ASP A 100 13.41 -7.21 4.70
N PHE A 101 13.05 -8.48 4.96
CA PHE A 101 13.26 -9.17 6.25
C PHE A 101 12.48 -8.62 7.46
N MET A 102 11.56 -7.66 7.27
CA MET A 102 10.69 -7.19 8.35
C MET A 102 9.75 -8.30 8.87
N VAL A 103 9.54 -8.35 10.20
CA VAL A 103 8.58 -9.24 10.88
C VAL A 103 7.54 -8.41 11.62
N LEU A 104 6.26 -8.82 11.54
CA LEU A 104 5.09 -8.11 12.09
C LEU A 104 4.38 -8.90 13.19
#